data_AF-A0A920H3G0-F1
#
_entry.id   AF-A0A920H3G0-F1
#
_cell.length_a   1.000
_cell.length_b   1.000
_cell.length_c   1.000
_cell.angle_alpha   90.00
_cell.angle_beta   90.00
_cell.angle_gamma   90.00
#
_symmetry.space_group_name_H-M   'P 1'
#
loop_
_entity.id
_entity.type
_entity.pdbx_description
1 polymer ?
#
loop_
_entity_poly.entity_id
_entity_poly.type
_entity_poly.pdbx_seq_one_letter_code
_entity_poly.pdbx_strand_id
1 'polypeptide(L)' 'MVTAPVHKATINESGIRFSGHTEYLAEATHTRQVVMLLASGDLRVALATTHLPCARYPMPLSLLIWRARSLSCIRI' A
#
# COMPACT_ATOMS: atom_id res chain seq x y z
N MET A 1 6.08 -13.31 6.91
CA MET A 1 4.65 -13.60 7.14
C MET A 1 3.94 -13.55 5.80
N VAL A 2 2.97 -14.44 5.57
CA VAL A 2 2.09 -14.41 4.39
C VAL A 2 0.65 -14.38 4.91
N THR A 3 -0.17 -13.44 4.43
CA THR A 3 -1.57 -13.30 4.87
C THR A 3 -2.52 -13.95 3.88
N ALA A 4 -3.50 -14.70 4.39
CA ALA A 4 -4.60 -15.23 3.60
C ALA A 4 -5.53 -14.10 3.14
N PRO A 5 -6.31 -14.28 2.06
CA PRO A 5 -7.28 -13.27 1.63
C PRO A 5 -8.39 -13.11 2.68
N VAL A 6 -8.82 -11.86 2.90
CA VAL A 6 -9.90 -11.51 3.85
C VAL A 6 -10.89 -10.57 3.20
N HIS A 7 -12.15 -10.62 3.66
CA HIS A 7 -13.22 -9.77 3.14
C HIS A 7 -13.42 -8.52 4.02
N LYS A 8 -13.00 -7.36 3.51
CA LYS A 8 -13.00 -6.09 4.27
C LYS A 8 -14.40 -5.67 4.70
N ALA A 9 -15.42 -5.84 3.86
CA ALA A 9 -16.77 -5.37 4.18
C ALA A 9 -17.35 -6.08 5.40
N THR A 10 -17.23 -7.42 5.45
CA THR A 10 -17.72 -8.24 6.58
C THR A 10 -17.02 -7.90 7.90
N ILE A 11 -15.72 -7.58 7.87
CA ILE A 11 -14.98 -7.17 9.08
C ILE A 11 -15.46 -5.79 9.57
N ASN A 12 -15.73 -4.85 8.65
CA ASN A 12 -16.27 -3.56 9.04
C ASN A 12 -17.71 -3.66 9.56
N GLU A 13 -18.52 -4.55 9.00
CA GLU A 13 -19.88 -4.84 9.47
C GLU A 13 -19.89 -5.41 10.90
N SER A 14 -18.85 -6.13 11.31
CA SER A 14 -18.70 -6.62 12.69
C SER A 14 -18.30 -5.53 13.70
N GLY A 15 -18.26 -4.26 13.28
CA GLY A 15 -17.89 -3.12 14.12
C GLY A 15 -16.38 -2.88 14.27
N ILE A 16 -15.54 -3.69 13.61
CA ILE A 16 -14.08 -3.52 13.63
C ILE A 16 -13.68 -2.68 12.43
N ARG A 17 -13.13 -1.48 12.67
CA ARG A 17 -12.63 -0.63 11.59
C ARG A 17 -11.41 -1.28 10.95
N PHE A 18 -11.56 -1.78 9.72
CA PHE A 18 -10.50 -2.47 8.99
C PHE A 18 -10.35 -1.92 7.57
N SER A 19 -9.24 -1.23 7.33
CA SER A 19 -8.87 -0.68 6.02
C SER A 19 -8.09 -1.67 5.15
N GLY A 20 -7.31 -2.57 5.76
CA GLY A 20 -6.51 -3.57 5.06
C GLY A 20 -5.40 -4.18 5.93
N HIS A 21 -4.76 -5.22 5.40
CA HIS A 21 -3.64 -5.90 6.07
C HIS A 21 -2.46 -4.97 6.32
N THR A 22 -2.12 -4.13 5.34
CA THR A 22 -0.95 -3.26 5.40
C THR A 22 -1.08 -2.27 6.56
N GLU A 23 -2.25 -1.65 6.70
CA GLU A 23 -2.53 -0.70 7.76
C GLU A 23 -2.65 -1.39 9.13
N TYR A 24 -3.34 -2.53 9.19
CA TYR A 24 -3.47 -3.31 10.42
C TYR A 24 -2.11 -3.74 10.98
N LEU A 25 -1.22 -4.23 10.12
CA LEU A 25 0.12 -4.63 10.52
C LEU A 25 0.97 -3.42 10.92
N ALA A 26 0.88 -2.30 10.17
CA ALA A 26 1.62 -1.09 10.50
C ALA A 26 1.31 -0.56 11.91
N GLU A 27 0.04 -0.61 12.31
CA GLU A 27 -0.39 -0.24 13.66
C GLU A 27 0.16 -1.20 14.70
N ALA A 28 0.02 -2.51 14.47
CA ALA A 28 0.49 -3.55 15.39
C ALA A 28 2.01 -3.57 15.58
N THR A 29 2.78 -3.18 14.55
CA THR A 29 4.26 -3.13 14.59
C THR A 29 4.80 -1.72 14.82
N HIS A 30 3.94 -0.73 15.11
CA HIS A 30 4.32 0.68 15.28
C HIS A 30 5.17 1.25 14.11
N THR A 31 4.89 0.78 12.89
CA THR A 31 5.65 1.19 11.70
C THR A 31 5.12 2.49 11.13
N ARG A 32 5.96 3.53 11.10
CA ARG A 32 5.58 4.89 10.67
C ARG A 32 5.24 5.01 9.18
N GLN A 33 5.86 4.19 8.33
CA GLN A 33 5.68 4.28 6.88
C GLN A 33 5.65 2.89 6.26
N VAL A 34 4.63 2.68 5.42
CA VAL A 34 4.44 1.46 4.65
C VAL A 34 4.26 1.81 3.18
N VAL A 35 4.71 0.91 2.30
CA VAL A 35 4.61 1.05 0.85
C VAL A 35 3.94 -0.19 0.30
N MET A 36 2.99 -0.01 -0.62
CA MET A 36 2.39 -1.12 -1.35
C MET A 36 3.23 -1.39 -2.60
N LEU A 37 3.70 -2.64 -2.74
CA LEU A 37 4.52 -3.11 -3.85
C LEU A 37 3.82 -4.27 -4.55
N LEU A 38 3.63 -4.14 -5.86
CA LEU A 38 3.26 -5.27 -6.72
C LEU A 38 4.52 -5.82 -7.37
N ALA A 39 4.72 -7.13 -7.29
CA ALA A 39 5.89 -7.79 -7.87
C ALA A 39 5.45 -8.98 -8.74
N SER A 40 6.02 -9.09 -9.93
CA SER A 40 5.84 -10.22 -10.85
C SER A 40 7.12 -10.42 -11.67
N GLY A 41 7.82 -11.53 -11.45
CA GLY A 41 9.16 -11.75 -12.02
C GLY A 41 10.11 -10.60 -11.67
N ASP A 42 10.73 -10.01 -12.69
CA ASP A 42 11.64 -8.86 -12.54
C ASP A 42 10.92 -7.51 -12.43
N LEU A 43 9.60 -7.47 -12.63
CA LEU A 43 8.81 -6.24 -12.54
C LEU A 43 8.41 -5.97 -11.08
N ARG A 44 8.82 -4.80 -10.57
CA ARG A 44 8.44 -4.29 -9.25
C ARG A 44 7.82 -2.91 -9.40
N VAL A 45 6.57 -2.74 -8.97
CA VAL A 45 5.81 -1.48 -9.05
C VAL A 45 5.42 -1.04 -7.64
N ALA A 46 6.05 0.02 -7.15
CA ALA A 46 5.69 0.65 -5.88
C ALA A 46 4.64 1.73 -6.10
N LEU A 47 3.56 1.69 -5.32
CA LEU A 47 2.49 2.67 -5.40
C LEU A 47 2.77 3.84 -4.46
N ALA A 48 2.77 5.06 -4.99
CA ALA A 48 2.95 6.30 -4.21
C ALA A 48 1.70 6.66 -3.40
N THR A 49 0.52 6.25 -3.88
CA THR A 49 -0.78 6.40 -3.22
C THR A 49 -1.53 5.08 -3.25
N THR A 50 -2.34 4.81 -2.22
CA THR A 50 -3.25 3.68 -2.19
C THR A 50 -4.62 4.09 -2.77
N HIS A 51 -5.71 3.48 -2.30
CA HIS A 51 -7.04 3.53 -2.92
C HIS A 51 -7.73 4.89 -2.71
N LEU A 52 -7.24 5.94 -3.39
CA LEU A 52 -7.85 7.27 -3.43
C LEU A 52 -8.81 7.39 -4.62
N PRO A 53 -9.94 8.10 -4.48
CA PRO A 53 -10.82 8.42 -5.60
C PRO A 53 -10.07 9.20 -6.69
N CYS A 54 -10.21 8.78 -7.96
CA CYS A 54 -9.53 9.39 -9.10
C CYS A 54 -9.77 10.90 -9.22
N ALA A 55 -11.01 11.35 -8.92
CA ALA A 55 -11.37 12.77 -8.94
C ALA A 55 -10.58 13.65 -7.95
N ARG A 56 -9.96 13.06 -6.91
CA ARG A 56 -9.13 13.80 -5.95
C ARG A 56 -7.69 14.00 -6.44
N TYR A 57 -7.34 13.52 -7.64
CA TYR A 57 -5.99 13.63 -8.18
C TYR A 57 -5.96 14.38 -9.53
N PRO A 58 -5.83 15.72 -9.54
CA PRO A 58 -5.72 16.50 -10.76
C PRO A 58 -4.25 16.74 -11.19
N MET A 59 -3.29 15.87 -10.83
CA MET A 59 -1.85 16.17 -10.93
C MET A 59 -1.13 15.46 -12.09
N PRO A 60 -0.13 16.11 -12.72
CA PRO A 60 0.66 15.54 -13.81
C PRO A 60 1.56 14.38 -13.32
N LEU A 61 1.59 13.32 -14.12
CA LEU A 61 2.29 12.04 -13.90
C LEU A 61 3.80 12.17 -13.60
N SER A 62 4.40 13.33 -13.89
CA SER A 62 5.84 13.59 -13.73
C SER A 62 6.32 13.59 -12.27
N LEU A 63 5.46 13.92 -11.30
CA LEU A 63 5.81 13.86 -9.87
C LEU A 63 5.63 12.47 -9.24
N LEU A 64 4.80 11.60 -9.84
CA LEU A 64 4.45 10.30 -9.26
C LEU A 64 5.53 9.23 -9.47
N ILE A 65 6.32 9.36 -10.55
CA ILE A 65 7.45 8.45 -10.86
C ILE A 65 8.71 8.86 -10.07
N TRP A 66 8.78 10.12 -9.59
CA TRP A 66 10.02 10.69 -9.07
C TRP A 66 10.16 10.58 -7.55
N ARG A 67 10.46 9.36 -7.08
CA ARG A 67 11.45 9.14 -6.01
C ARG A 67 12.00 7.71 -5.97
N ALA A 68 12.16 7.06 -7.12
CA ALA A 68 12.95 5.83 -7.26
C ALA A 68 14.48 6.11 -7.23
N ARG A 69 14.93 7.04 -6.37
CA ARG A 69 16.35 7.40 -6.24
C ARG A 69 16.93 6.82 -4.95
N SER A 70 16.61 5.54 -4.71
CA SER A 70 17.49 4.55 -4.08
C SER A 70 16.75 3.21 -4.08
N LEU A 71 16.93 2.42 -5.15
CA LEU A 71 16.48 1.03 -5.26
C LEU A 71 17.04 0.12 -4.14
N SER A 72 17.97 0.64 -3.33
CA SER A 72 18.56 0.00 -2.16
C SER A 72 17.58 -0.29 -1.03
N CYS A 73 16.43 0.42 -0.93
CA CYS A 73 15.43 0.21 0.14
C CYS A 73 14.34 -0.81 -0.23
N ILE A 74 14.15 -1.11 -1.52
CA ILE A 74 13.19 -2.14 -2.02
C ILE A 74 13.97 -3.43 -2.40
N ARG A 75 15.13 -3.62 -1.77
CA ARG A 75 15.88 -4.87 -1.79
C ARG A 75 15.50 -5.65 -0.53
N ILE A 76 14.32 -6.26 -0.57
CA ILE A 76 13.99 -7.42 0.25
C ILE A 76 14.74 -8.61 -0.32
#